data_AF-A0A3C0CLQ7-F1
#
_entry.id   AF-A0A3C0CLQ7-F1
#
_cell.length_a   1.000
_cell.length_b   1.000
_cell.length_c   1.000
_cell.angle_alpha   90.00
_cell.angle_beta   90.00
_cell.angle_gamma   90.00
#
_symmetry.space_group_name_H-M   'P 1'
#
loop_
_entity.id
_entity.type
_entity.pdbx_description
1 polymer ?
#
loop_
_entity_poly.entity_id
_entity_poly.type
_entity_poly.pdbx_seq_one_letter_code
_entity_poly.pdbx_strand_id
1 'polypeptide(L)'
;AVQPTRGLDVGAIEYVHKMLVHERDAGKAVLLISLELDEVLSVSDTIAVLYGGSILGTFRQDQADEKTIGLLMAGGKRHAVNS
;
A
#
# COMPACT_ATOMS: atom_id res chain seq x y z
N ALA A 1 -13.08 -10.35 24.12
CA ALA A 1 -14.27 -10.36 23.24
C ALA A 1 -13.85 -10.94 21.89
N VAL A 2 -14.52 -11.99 21.41
CA VAL A 2 -14.27 -12.58 20.08
C VAL A 2 -15.24 -11.91 19.11
N GLN A 3 -14.75 -11.22 18.09
CA GLN A 3 -15.59 -10.65 17.05
C GLN A 3 -15.88 -11.73 16.00
N PRO A 4 -17.13 -12.18 15.86
CA PRO A 4 -17.49 -13.37 15.05
C PRO A 4 -17.40 -13.15 13.54
N THR A 5 -17.21 -11.91 13.07
CA THR A 5 -17.07 -11.58 11.64
C THR A 5 -15.62 -11.43 11.18
N ARG A 6 -14.66 -11.31 12.12
CA ARG A 6 -13.25 -11.06 11.78
C ARG A 6 -12.66 -12.15 10.88
N GLY A 7 -13.05 -13.41 11.08
CA GLY A 7 -12.61 -14.52 10.24
C GLY A 7 -13.32 -14.61 8.88
N LEU A 8 -14.54 -14.07 8.77
CA LEU A 8 -15.30 -14.05 7.51
C LEU A 8 -14.67 -13.04 6.53
N ASP A 9 -14.27 -11.87 7.03
CA ASP A 9 -13.73 -10.79 6.21
C ASP A 9 -12.24 -10.99 5.87
N VAL A 10 -11.45 -11.52 6.81
CA VAL A 10 -10.00 -11.77 6.60
C VAL A 10 -9.77 -12.75 5.45
N GLY A 11 -10.55 -13.84 5.37
CA GLY A 11 -10.39 -14.82 4.29
C GLY A 11 -10.72 -14.27 2.91
N ALA A 12 -11.71 -13.37 2.82
CA ALA A 12 -12.07 -12.72 1.56
C ALA A 12 -10.99 -11.74 1.09
N ILE A 13 -10.41 -10.95 2.01
CA ILE A 13 -9.32 -10.02 1.71
C ILE A 13 -8.08 -10.78 1.23
N GLU A 14 -7.67 -11.82 1.96
CA GLU A 14 -6.52 -12.66 1.56
C GLU A 14 -6.71 -13.30 0.18
N TYR A 15 -7.94 -13.72 -0.15
CA TYR A 15 -8.25 -14.26 -1.47
C TYR A 15 -8.04 -13.22 -2.58
N VAL A 16 -8.55 -11.99 -2.37
CA VAL A 16 -8.37 -10.89 -3.33
C VAL A 16 -6.89 -10.56 -3.50
N HIS A 17 -6.11 -10.46 -2.41
CA HIS A 17 -4.68 -10.19 -2.46
C HIS A 17 -3.92 -11.25 -3.27
N LYS A 18 -4.19 -12.53 -2.99
CA LYS A 18 -3.58 -13.65 -3.75
C LYS A 18 -3.92 -13.57 -5.23
N MET A 19 -5.16 -13.21 -5.57
CA MET A 19 -5.57 -13.03 -6.96
C MET A 19 -4.84 -11.85 -7.62
N LEU A 20 -4.74 -10.70 -6.96
CA LEU A 20 -4.00 -9.54 -7.49
C LEU A 20 -2.52 -9.87 -7.74
N VAL A 21 -1.88 -10.53 -6.79
CA VAL A 21 -0.49 -11.01 -6.91
C VAL A 21 -0.34 -12.00 -8.07
N HIS A 22 -1.27 -12.95 -8.20
CA HIS A 22 -1.25 -13.93 -9.28
C HIS A 22 -1.36 -13.26 -10.67
N GLU A 23 -2.28 -12.31 -10.83
CA GLU A 23 -2.49 -11.60 -12.09
C GLU A 23 -1.27 -10.73 -12.46
N ARG A 24 -0.65 -10.08 -11.46
CA ARG A 24 0.63 -9.37 -11.61
C ARG A 24 1.73 -10.31 -12.08
N ASP A 25 1.90 -11.45 -11.41
CA ASP A 25 2.93 -12.45 -11.74
C ASP A 25 2.70 -13.10 -13.11
N ALA A 26 1.46 -13.12 -13.59
CA ALA A 26 1.10 -13.49 -14.96
C ALA A 26 1.43 -12.40 -16.01
N GLY A 27 2.10 -11.32 -15.61
CA GLY A 27 2.57 -10.24 -16.48
C GLY A 27 1.51 -9.17 -16.78
N LYS A 28 0.39 -9.13 -16.03
CA LYS A 28 -0.64 -8.11 -16.21
C LYS A 28 -0.34 -6.89 -15.34
N ALA A 29 -0.69 -5.70 -15.85
CA ALA A 29 -0.64 -4.48 -15.07
C ALA A 29 -1.85 -4.40 -14.12
N VAL A 30 -1.60 -4.22 -12.82
CA VAL A 30 -2.61 -4.08 -11.79
C VAL A 30 -2.45 -2.70 -11.14
N LEU A 31 -3.54 -1.93 -11.06
CA LEU A 31 -3.60 -0.68 -10.30
C LEU A 31 -4.44 -0.90 -9.05
N LEU A 32 -3.78 -0.89 -7.90
CA LEU A 32 -4.42 -0.96 -6.58
C LEU A 32 -4.45 0.43 -5.96
N ILE A 33 -5.62 0.84 -5.47
CA ILE A 33 -5.79 2.06 -4.67
C ILE A 33 -6.29 1.62 -3.30
N SER A 34 -5.52 1.93 -2.27
CA SER A 34 -5.86 1.59 -0.89
C SER A 34 -5.40 2.67 0.08
N LEU A 35 -6.09 2.74 1.22
CA LEU A 35 -5.74 3.56 2.39
C LEU A 35 -5.07 2.70 3.48
N GLU A 36 -5.06 1.38 3.32
CA GLU A 36 -4.46 0.44 4.25
C GLU A 36 -3.00 0.19 3.86
N LEU A 37 -2.09 0.66 4.72
CA LEU A 37 -0.66 0.66 4.42
C LEU A 37 -0.09 -0.76 4.28
N ASP A 38 -0.54 -1.69 5.14
CA ASP A 38 -0.12 -3.09 5.11
C ASP A 38 -0.48 -3.78 3.78
N GLU A 39 -1.64 -3.46 3.21
CA GLU A 39 -2.07 -3.98 1.91
C GLU A 39 -1.18 -3.42 0.78
N VAL A 40 -0.96 -2.11 0.78
CA VAL A 40 -0.14 -1.45 -0.25
C VAL A 40 1.30 -2.00 -0.22
N LEU A 41 1.87 -2.17 0.97
CA LEU A 41 3.24 -2.66 1.16
C LEU A 41 3.40 -4.14 0.80
N SER A 42 2.36 -4.97 1.00
CA SER A 42 2.44 -6.41 0.75
C SER A 42 2.21 -6.78 -0.72
N VAL A 43 1.39 -6.03 -1.45
CA VAL A 43 0.95 -6.41 -2.82
C VAL A 43 1.70 -5.64 -3.93
N SER A 44 2.17 -4.42 -3.66
CA SER A 44 2.61 -3.50 -4.72
C SER A 44 4.12 -3.55 -5.00
N ASP A 45 4.52 -3.59 -6.28
CA ASP A 45 5.94 -3.43 -6.67
C ASP A 45 6.41 -1.97 -6.60
N THR A 46 5.49 -1.05 -6.89
CA THR A 46 5.72 0.40 -6.89
C THR A 46 4.56 1.09 -6.19
N ILE A 47 4.87 2.02 -5.30
CA ILE A 47 3.91 2.70 -4.44
C ILE A 47 3.98 4.20 -4.72
N ALA A 48 2.86 4.79 -5.12
CA ALA A 48 2.72 6.23 -5.28
C ALA A 48 1.77 6.79 -4.21
N VAL A 49 2.20 7.84 -3.50
CA VAL A 49 1.40 8.47 -2.45
C VAL A 49 0.69 9.69 -3.02
N LEU A 50 -0.64 9.61 -3.12
CA LEU A 50 -1.51 10.69 -3.56
C LEU A 50 -2.06 11.44 -2.34
N TYR A 51 -1.85 12.76 -2.28
CA TYR A 51 -2.44 13.62 -1.25
C TYR A 51 -2.76 14.99 -1.84
N GLY A 52 -3.93 15.55 -1.51
CA GLY A 52 -4.33 16.88 -2.00
C GLY A 52 -4.36 17.00 -3.53
N GLY A 53 -4.65 15.91 -4.25
CA GLY A 53 -4.68 15.87 -5.71
C GLY A 53 -3.30 15.81 -6.39
N SER A 54 -2.21 15.64 -5.63
CA SER A 54 -0.84 15.55 -6.16
C SER A 54 -0.11 14.32 -5.64
N ILE A 55 0.77 13.75 -6.47
CA ILE A 55 1.66 12.67 -6.05
C ILE A 55 2.81 13.29 -5.25
N LEU A 56 2.90 12.97 -3.95
CA LEU A 56 3.93 13.48 -3.06
C LEU A 56 5.19 12.61 -3.04
N GLY A 57 5.12 11.37 -3.52
CA GLY A 57 6.25 10.46 -3.61
C GLY A 57 5.95 9.19 -4.36
N THR A 58 6.99 8.57 -4.91
CA THR A 58 6.94 7.25 -5.55
C THR A 58 8.12 6.41 -5.07
N PHE A 59 7.84 5.17 -4.69
CA PHE A 59 8.78 4.26 -4.05
C PHE A 59 8.72 2.91 -4.75
N ARG A 60 9.86 2.26 -4.91
CA ARG A 60 9.88 0.82 -5.16
C ARG A 60 9.64 0.09 -3.85
N GLN A 61 9.05 -1.10 -3.89
CA GLN A 61 8.72 -1.88 -2.70
C GLN A 61 9.94 -2.13 -1.80
N ASP A 62 11.11 -2.40 -2.39
CA ASP A 62 12.38 -2.63 -1.69
C ASP A 62 12.96 -1.37 -1.01
N GLN A 63 12.42 -0.19 -1.33
CA GLN A 63 12.80 1.11 -0.78
C GLN A 63 11.65 1.75 0.02
N ALA A 64 10.53 1.04 0.15
CA ALA A 64 9.34 1.54 0.83
C ALA A 64 9.55 1.51 2.34
N ASP A 65 9.68 2.69 2.94
CA ASP A 65 9.68 2.86 4.39
C ASP A 65 8.26 3.23 4.85
N GLU A 66 7.67 2.37 5.69
CA GLU A 66 6.31 2.52 6.22
C GLU A 66 6.10 3.88 6.88
N LYS A 67 7.06 4.36 7.67
CA LYS A 67 6.97 5.66 8.37
C LYS A 67 6.93 6.81 7.37
N THR A 68 7.80 6.78 6.37
CA THR A 68 7.85 7.80 5.32
C THR A 68 6.56 7.82 4.52
N ILE A 69 6.05 6.66 4.12
CA ILE A 69 4.80 6.55 3.35
C ILE A 69 3.62 7.04 4.20
N GLY A 70 3.50 6.58 5.44
CA GLY A 70 2.45 7.03 6.37
C GLY A 70 2.49 8.54 6.62
N LEU A 71 3.69 9.13 6.74
CA LEU A 71 3.85 10.58 6.85
C LEU A 71 3.31 11.31 5.62
N LEU A 72 3.63 10.83 4.41
CA LEU A 72 3.17 11.43 3.16
C LEU A 72 1.65 11.25 2.97
N MET A 73 1.08 10.11 3.37
CA MET A 73 -0.37 9.84 3.36
C MET A 73 -1.12 10.80 4.29
N ALA A 74 -0.50 11.23 5.38
CA ALA A 74 -1.02 12.27 6.28
C ALA A 74 -0.81 13.71 5.78
N GLY A 75 -0.19 13.90 4.61
CA GLY A 75 0.14 15.22 4.06
C GLY A 75 1.40 15.87 4.63
N GLY A 76 2.18 15.11 5.40
CA GLY A 76 3.46 15.56 5.92
C GLY A 76 4.52 15.69 4.82
N LYS A 77 5.56 16.49 5.08
CA LYS A 77 6.72 16.63 4.19
C LYS A 77 7.91 15.90 4.81
N ARG A 78 8.72 15.21 3.99
CA ARG A 78 10.04 14.76 4.43
C ARG A 78 10.84 16.00 4.84
N HIS A 79 11.29 16.05 6.09
CA HIS A 79 12.33 16.99 6.49
C HIS A 79 13.60 16.61 5.72
N ALA A 80 13.95 17.39 4.71
CA ALA A 80 15.27 17.31 4.12
C ALA A 80 16.26 17.68 5.23
N VAL A 81 17.00 16.69 5.72
CA VAL A 81 18.21 16.96 6.51
C VAL A 81 19.19 17.60 5.54
N ASN A 82 19.30 18.93 5.56
CA ASN A 82 20.40 19.63 4.93
C ASN A 82 21.69 19.18 5.64
N SER A 83 22.60 18.55 4.89
CA SER A 83 24.02 18.43 5.22
C SER A 83 24.82 19.29 4.26
#